data_AF-A0A7C8ALC8-F1
#
_entry.id   AF-A0A7C8ALC8-F1
#
_cell.length_a   1.000
_cell.length_b   1.000
_cell.length_c   1.000
_cell.angle_alpha   90.00
_cell.angle_beta   90.00
_cell.angle_gamma   90.00
#
_symmetry.space_group_name_H-M   'P 1'
#
loop_
_entity.id
_entity.type
_entity.pdbx_description
1 polymer ?
#
loop_
_entity_poly.entity_id
_entity_poly.type
_entity_poly.pdbx_seq_one_letter_code
_entity_poly.pdbx_strand_id
1 'polypeptide(L)'
;MRLSERHERRIATFLREIGDQLTDLSPDTRTRNLSNLRGRIMKALKKLPDAPTDQDIDAVLHDCALETIRGKRADVKPAKSRGGIALAADNRWWLGVCGGLAERFDVPVGGVRAAFVVLGLLTWPIALSAYALLFFVMYFTGTHEESVRVRWLRLVTFILGAVAATLAFHFGTKLVFAGGSWLSIRFLEQDLAALGRWDWLERWDGTLLRWVLVFVCPIAVLSGLPMANAWDKTAKKVLQAFLALYALVLSFGIACAVVGIILYVVEKFAGFSFLR
;
A
#
# COMPACT_ATOMS: atom_id res chain seq x y z
N MET A 1 -24.04 14.23 -26.29
CA MET A 1 -25.37 14.74 -25.94
C MET A 1 -25.22 16.12 -25.31
N ARG A 2 -25.74 17.17 -25.95
CA ARG A 2 -25.81 18.51 -25.37
C ARG A 2 -27.17 18.64 -24.71
N LEU A 3 -27.20 18.76 -23.38
CA LEU A 3 -28.44 19.09 -22.68
C LEU A 3 -28.78 20.55 -22.97
N SER A 4 -30.07 20.85 -23.11
CA SER A 4 -30.52 22.24 -23.15
C SER A 4 -30.26 22.89 -21.79
N GLU A 5 -29.96 24.20 -21.76
CA GLU A 5 -29.85 24.96 -20.50
C GLU A 5 -31.10 24.78 -19.61
N ARG A 6 -32.27 24.63 -20.24
CA ARG A 6 -33.53 24.38 -19.52
C ARG A 6 -33.50 23.06 -18.76
N HIS A 7 -32.92 22.02 -19.35
CA HIS A 7 -32.78 20.70 -18.74
C HIS A 7 -31.75 20.70 -17.62
N GLU A 8 -30.63 21.40 -17.79
CA GLU A 8 -29.62 21.53 -16.73
C GLU A 8 -30.18 22.24 -15.50
N ARG A 9 -30.92 23.35 -15.68
CA ARG A 9 -31.59 24.05 -14.58
C ARG A 9 -32.58 23.14 -13.86
N ARG A 10 -33.34 22.33 -14.61
CA ARG A 10 -34.33 21.41 -14.02
C ARG A 10 -33.67 20.32 -13.17
N ILE A 11 -32.57 19.74 -13.64
CA ILE A 11 -31.79 18.76 -12.88
C ILE A 11 -31.20 19.39 -11.61
N ALA A 12 -30.69 20.62 -11.69
CA ALA A 12 -30.14 21.33 -10.54
C ALA A 12 -31.21 21.61 -9.47
N THR A 13 -32.41 22.05 -9.87
CA THR A 13 -33.54 22.25 -8.96
C THR A 13 -33.95 20.94 -8.29
N PHE A 14 -34.05 19.85 -9.06
CA PHE A 14 -34.38 18.53 -8.53
C PHE A 14 -33.34 18.02 -7.52
N LEU A 15 -32.04 18.17 -7.79
CA LEU A 15 -30.99 17.78 -6.86
C LEU A 15 -31.04 18.59 -5.56
N ARG A 16 -31.41 19.88 -5.64
CA ARG A 16 -31.59 20.73 -4.46
C ARG A 16 -32.77 20.26 -3.62
N GLU A 17 -33.91 19.98 -4.25
CA GLU A 17 -35.11 19.47 -3.58
C GLU A 17 -34.85 18.14 -2.86
N ILE A 18 -34.18 17.19 -3.53
CA ILE A 18 -33.77 15.93 -2.88
C ILE A 18 -32.76 16.19 -1.75
N GLY A 19 -31.85 17.16 -1.92
CA GLY A 19 -30.92 17.57 -0.87
C GLY A 19 -31.62 18.08 0.39
N ASP A 20 -32.71 18.82 0.23
CA ASP A 20 -33.53 19.35 1.31
C ASP A 20 -34.33 18.22 2.01
N GLN A 21 -34.66 17.13 1.32
CA GLN A 21 -35.28 15.93 1.92
C GLN A 21 -34.27 15.01 2.66
N LEU A 22 -32.98 15.27 2.51
CA LEU A 22 -31.89 14.50 3.13
C LEU A 22 -31.26 15.24 4.33
N THR A 23 -32.03 16.09 5.00
CA THR A 23 -31.60 16.85 6.19
C THR A 23 -31.15 15.97 7.35
N ASP A 24 -31.70 14.77 7.46
CA ASP A 24 -31.38 13.82 8.54
C ASP A 24 -29.99 13.19 8.41
N LEU A 25 -29.35 13.32 7.23
CA LEU A 25 -28.02 12.76 6.98
C LEU A 25 -26.92 13.76 7.34
N SER A 26 -25.77 13.22 7.73
CA SER A 26 -24.54 14.00 7.90
C SER A 26 -24.21 14.79 6.61
N PRO A 27 -23.56 15.97 6.72
CA PRO A 27 -23.21 16.79 5.56
C PRO A 27 -22.39 16.02 4.50
N ASP A 28 -21.47 15.17 4.94
CA ASP A 28 -20.60 14.38 4.06
C ASP A 28 -21.39 13.29 3.32
N THR A 29 -22.23 12.54 4.04
CA THR A 29 -23.10 11.51 3.45
C THR A 29 -24.10 12.13 2.46
N ARG A 30 -24.65 13.30 2.80
CA ARG A 30 -25.56 14.06 1.91
C ARG A 30 -24.86 14.44 0.60
N THR A 31 -23.66 15.02 0.69
CA THR A 31 -22.88 15.43 -0.48
C THR A 31 -22.53 14.23 -1.37
N ARG A 32 -22.14 13.12 -0.76
CA ARG A 32 -21.84 11.86 -1.47
C ARG A 32 -23.07 11.30 -2.18
N ASN A 33 -24.22 11.26 -1.50
CA ASN A 33 -25.47 10.79 -2.06
C ASN A 33 -25.95 11.66 -3.23
N LEU A 34 -25.84 12.99 -3.13
CA LEU A 34 -26.19 13.90 -4.22
C LEU A 34 -25.25 13.76 -5.42
N SER A 35 -23.95 13.57 -5.19
CA SER A 35 -22.98 13.31 -6.25
C SER A 35 -23.26 12.00 -6.98
N ASN A 36 -23.56 10.93 -6.23
CA ASN A 36 -23.92 9.63 -6.80
C ASN A 36 -25.23 9.71 -7.60
N LEU A 37 -26.25 10.38 -7.05
CA LEU A 37 -27.53 10.61 -7.73
C LEU A 37 -27.33 11.38 -9.04
N ARG A 38 -26.53 12.46 -9.03
CA ARG A 38 -26.17 13.20 -10.24
C ARG A 38 -25.51 12.31 -11.29
N GLY A 39 -24.54 11.48 -10.89
CA GLY A 39 -23.87 10.54 -11.80
C GLY A 39 -24.83 9.53 -12.43
N ARG A 40 -25.80 9.04 -11.65
CA ARG A 40 -26.84 8.11 -12.12
C ARG A 40 -27.79 8.78 -13.11
N ILE A 41 -28.28 9.98 -12.80
CA ILE A 41 -29.12 10.77 -13.71
C ILE A 41 -28.39 10.98 -15.03
N MET A 42 -27.13 11.42 -15.01
CA MET A 42 -26.33 11.62 -16.22
C MET A 42 -26.16 10.32 -17.04
N LYS A 43 -25.99 9.17 -16.36
CA LYS A 43 -25.89 7.86 -17.02
C LYS A 43 -27.21 7.41 -17.64
N ALA A 44 -28.34 7.69 -16.98
CA ALA A 44 -29.66 7.38 -17.50
C ALA A 44 -30.04 8.29 -18.67
N LEU A 45 -29.75 9.60 -18.59
CA LEU A 45 -29.98 10.54 -19.68
C LEU A 45 -29.20 10.18 -20.95
N LYS A 46 -27.98 9.62 -20.83
CA LYS A 46 -27.21 9.13 -21.98
C LYS A 46 -27.87 7.97 -22.74
N LYS A 47 -28.84 7.27 -22.14
CA LYS A 47 -29.59 6.18 -22.79
C LYS A 47 -30.81 6.69 -23.57
N LEU A 48 -31.20 7.95 -23.35
CA LEU A 48 -32.30 8.56 -24.06
C LEU A 48 -31.87 8.96 -25.49
N PRO A 49 -32.83 9.09 -26.42
CA PRO A 49 -32.57 9.61 -27.76
C PRO A 49 -31.96 11.02 -27.71
N ASP A 50 -31.26 11.44 -28.78
CA ASP A 50 -30.48 12.69 -28.83
C ASP A 50 -31.28 13.98 -28.55
N ALA A 51 -32.61 13.95 -28.73
CA ALA A 51 -33.52 15.05 -28.40
C ALA A 51 -34.61 14.55 -27.43
N PRO A 52 -34.30 14.41 -26.13
CA PRO A 52 -35.25 13.93 -25.14
C PRO A 52 -36.32 14.99 -24.88
N THR A 53 -37.56 14.54 -24.72
CA THR A 53 -38.66 15.42 -24.32
C THR A 53 -38.57 15.74 -22.82
N ASP A 54 -39.26 16.81 -22.39
CA ASP A 54 -39.34 17.16 -20.96
C ASP A 54 -39.95 16.00 -20.13
N GLN A 55 -40.84 15.21 -20.74
CA GLN A 55 -41.47 14.05 -20.12
C GLN A 55 -40.46 12.90 -19.90
N ASP A 56 -39.55 12.66 -20.85
CA ASP A 56 -38.51 11.64 -20.71
C ASP A 56 -37.55 11.98 -19.56
N ILE A 57 -37.25 13.27 -19.39
CA ILE A 57 -36.39 13.75 -18.31
C ILE A 57 -37.08 13.60 -16.96
N ASP A 58 -38.35 14.00 -16.86
CA ASP A 58 -39.12 13.86 -15.62
C ASP A 58 -39.25 12.38 -15.21
N ALA A 59 -39.44 11.47 -16.16
CA ALA A 59 -39.46 10.03 -15.90
C ALA A 59 -38.13 9.53 -15.33
N VAL A 60 -37.01 9.92 -15.94
CA VAL A 60 -35.65 9.55 -15.45
C VAL A 60 -35.38 10.12 -14.06
N LEU A 61 -35.78 11.37 -13.80
CA LEU A 61 -35.62 12.00 -12.50
C LEU A 61 -36.44 11.27 -11.44
N HIS A 62 -37.71 10.94 -11.73
CA HIS A 62 -38.60 10.24 -10.82
C HIS A 62 -38.09 8.82 -10.50
N ASP A 63 -37.62 8.08 -11.49
CA ASP A 63 -37.05 6.73 -11.29
C ASP A 63 -35.80 6.79 -10.39
N CYS A 64 -34.92 7.76 -10.64
CA CYS A 64 -33.75 7.97 -9.80
C CYS A 64 -34.13 8.40 -8.38
N ALA A 65 -35.15 9.25 -8.21
CA ALA A 65 -35.67 9.67 -6.90
C ALA A 65 -36.17 8.48 -6.09
N LEU A 66 -37.01 7.64 -6.71
CA LEU A 66 -37.61 6.47 -6.09
C LEU A 66 -36.55 5.50 -5.61
N GLU A 67 -35.52 5.25 -6.40
CA GLU A 67 -34.42 4.39 -5.99
C GLU A 67 -33.60 4.98 -4.83
N THR A 68 -33.35 6.29 -4.82
CA THR A 68 -32.65 6.95 -3.71
C THR A 68 -33.48 6.93 -2.42
N ILE A 69 -34.78 7.18 -2.50
CA ILE A 69 -35.69 7.16 -1.34
C ILE A 69 -35.93 5.73 -0.84
N ARG A 70 -36.07 4.75 -1.75
CA ARG A 70 -36.14 3.32 -1.38
C ARG A 70 -34.83 2.84 -0.76
N GLY A 71 -33.68 3.30 -1.27
CA GLY A 71 -32.37 3.11 -0.64
C GLY A 71 -32.34 3.67 0.78
N LYS A 72 -32.85 4.90 1.01
CA LYS A 72 -32.97 5.51 2.36
C LYS A 72 -33.77 4.62 3.32
N ARG A 73 -34.86 3.99 2.89
CA ARG A 73 -35.64 3.06 3.74
C ARG A 73 -34.95 1.73 4.01
N ALA A 74 -34.07 1.27 3.12
CA ALA A 74 -33.25 0.08 3.36
C ALA A 74 -32.08 0.38 4.31
N ASP A 75 -31.46 1.57 4.21
CA ASP A 75 -30.32 2.02 5.02
C ASP A 75 -30.70 2.53 6.43
N VAL A 76 -31.98 2.82 6.71
CA VAL A 76 -32.45 3.24 8.05
C VAL A 76 -32.68 2.05 9.00
N LYS A 77 -32.47 0.80 8.58
CA LYS A 77 -32.17 -0.26 9.55
C LYS A 77 -30.74 -0.03 10.03
N PRO A 78 -30.47 0.14 11.35
CA PRO A 78 -29.10 0.17 11.82
C PRO A 78 -28.47 -1.15 11.37
N ALA A 79 -27.51 -1.06 10.45
CA ALA A 79 -26.70 -2.18 10.01
C ALA A 79 -25.77 -2.60 11.17
N LYS A 80 -26.38 -3.08 12.25
CA LYS A 80 -25.73 -3.90 13.25
C LYS A 80 -25.66 -5.29 12.63
N SER A 81 -24.81 -5.46 11.61
CA SER A 81 -24.43 -6.79 11.13
C SER A 81 -23.59 -7.43 12.23
N ARG A 82 -24.28 -7.99 13.22
CA ARG A 82 -23.69 -8.94 14.16
C ARG A 82 -23.20 -10.13 13.33
N GLY A 83 -21.91 -10.16 13.02
CA GLY A 83 -21.23 -11.41 12.66
C GLY A 83 -19.96 -11.31 11.81
N GLY A 84 -19.74 -10.25 11.04
CA GLY A 84 -18.61 -10.18 10.09
C GLY A 84 -17.70 -8.98 10.31
N ILE A 85 -16.38 -9.18 10.25
CA ILE A 85 -15.42 -8.06 10.22
C ILE A 85 -15.39 -7.51 8.79
N ALA A 86 -16.26 -6.55 8.47
CA ALA A 86 -16.31 -5.92 7.16
C ALA A 86 -15.29 -4.78 7.05
N LEU A 87 -14.77 -4.53 5.84
CA LEU A 87 -13.89 -3.39 5.57
C LEU A 87 -14.75 -2.13 5.41
N ALA A 88 -14.55 -1.14 6.28
CA ALA A 88 -15.33 0.10 6.23
C ALA A 88 -15.07 0.87 4.93
N ALA A 89 -16.14 1.08 4.15
CA ALA A 89 -16.05 1.67 2.82
C ALA A 89 -15.81 3.19 2.83
N ASP A 90 -16.39 3.88 3.82
CA ASP A 90 -16.58 5.32 3.85
C ASP A 90 -15.37 6.09 4.43
N ASN A 91 -14.47 5.40 5.15
CA ASN A 91 -13.31 6.03 5.81
C ASN A 91 -11.98 5.30 5.54
N ARG A 92 -11.75 4.92 4.28
CA ARG A 92 -10.53 4.23 3.83
C ARG A 92 -9.39 5.24 3.67
N TRP A 93 -8.50 5.33 4.65
CA TRP A 93 -7.21 6.02 4.45
C TRP A 93 -6.19 5.12 3.73
N TRP A 94 -6.07 3.86 4.14
CA TRP A 94 -5.25 2.85 3.47
C TRP A 94 -6.11 1.74 2.86
N LEU A 95 -6.51 0.77 3.69
CA LEU A 95 -7.25 -0.43 3.26
C LEU A 95 -8.61 -0.60 3.96
N GLY A 96 -8.98 0.30 4.88
CA GLY A 96 -10.24 0.23 5.64
C GLY A 96 -10.18 -0.67 6.89
N VAL A 97 -9.02 -1.25 7.21
CA VAL A 97 -8.80 -2.14 8.36
C VAL A 97 -9.16 -1.45 9.69
N CYS A 98 -8.65 -0.25 9.93
CA CYS A 98 -8.94 0.48 11.17
C CYS A 98 -10.42 0.83 11.32
N GLY A 99 -11.13 1.06 10.21
CA GLY A 99 -12.57 1.35 10.25
C GLY A 99 -13.38 0.11 10.64
N GLY A 100 -13.10 -1.04 10.02
CA GLY A 100 -13.77 -2.28 10.40
C GLY A 100 -13.44 -2.76 11.81
N LEU A 101 -12.22 -2.48 12.29
CA LEU A 101 -11.86 -2.77 13.68
C LEU A 101 -12.58 -1.84 14.66
N ALA A 102 -12.69 -0.55 14.34
CA ALA A 102 -13.40 0.44 15.14
C ALA A 102 -14.90 0.10 15.27
N GLU A 103 -15.54 -0.29 14.17
CA GLU A 103 -16.93 -0.75 14.16
C GLU A 103 -17.12 -2.01 15.01
N ARG A 104 -16.16 -2.95 14.98
CA ARG A 104 -16.23 -4.18 15.78
C ARG A 104 -16.14 -3.93 17.28
N PHE A 105 -15.27 -3.02 17.70
CA PHE A 105 -15.01 -2.74 19.12
C PHE A 105 -15.82 -1.55 19.66
N ASP A 106 -16.66 -0.92 18.84
CA ASP A 106 -17.45 0.26 19.19
C ASP A 106 -16.57 1.41 19.73
N VAL A 107 -15.39 1.59 19.12
CA VAL A 107 -14.40 2.61 19.51
C VAL A 107 -14.21 3.64 18.40
N PRO A 108 -13.82 4.89 18.72
CA PRO A 108 -13.58 5.90 17.69
C PRO A 108 -12.42 5.48 16.77
N VAL A 109 -12.62 5.60 15.45
CA VAL A 109 -11.63 5.25 14.40
C VAL A 109 -10.28 5.93 14.64
N GLY A 110 -10.30 7.17 15.14
CA GLY A 110 -9.09 7.91 15.48
C GLY A 110 -8.23 7.21 16.54
N GLY A 111 -8.85 6.62 17.56
CA GLY A 111 -8.15 5.88 18.61
C GLY A 111 -7.46 4.64 18.08
N VAL A 112 -8.15 3.86 17.23
CA VAL A 112 -7.56 2.68 16.57
C VAL A 112 -6.39 3.07 15.68
N ARG A 113 -6.51 4.16 14.91
CA ARG A 113 -5.40 4.66 14.09
C ARG A 113 -4.20 5.06 14.94
N ALA A 114 -4.41 5.80 16.02
CA ALA A 114 -3.35 6.21 16.93
C ALA A 114 -2.64 4.99 17.55
N ALA A 115 -3.40 3.97 17.98
CA ALA A 115 -2.84 2.74 18.50
C ALA A 115 -1.95 2.02 17.47
N PHE A 116 -2.41 1.88 16.22
CA PHE A 116 -1.59 1.31 15.15
C PHE A 116 -0.34 2.13 14.83
N VAL A 117 -0.40 3.46 14.91
CA VAL A 117 0.76 4.33 14.72
C VAL A 117 1.78 4.14 15.85
N VAL A 118 1.33 4.11 17.11
CA VAL A 118 2.22 3.90 18.26
C VAL A 118 2.84 2.51 18.22
N LEU A 119 2.04 1.47 17.95
CA LEU A 119 2.55 0.10 17.75
C LEU A 119 3.50 0.02 16.56
N GLY A 120 3.19 0.73 15.48
CA GLY A 120 4.05 0.87 14.31
C GLY A 120 5.37 1.55 14.60
N LEU A 121 5.42 2.52 15.50
CA LEU A 121 6.66 3.16 15.91
C LEU A 121 7.53 2.24 16.77
N LEU A 122 6.91 1.44 17.63
CA LEU A 122 7.60 0.56 18.58
C LEU A 122 8.06 -0.77 17.96
N THR A 123 7.21 -1.39 17.15
CA THR A 123 7.39 -2.77 16.65
C THR A 123 7.48 -2.86 15.12
N TRP A 124 7.39 -1.71 14.46
CA TRP A 124 7.62 -1.43 13.04
C TRP A 124 7.30 -2.57 12.04
N PRO A 125 8.21 -3.53 11.72
CA PRO A 125 7.94 -4.56 10.73
C PRO A 125 6.83 -5.53 11.19
N ILE A 126 6.72 -5.76 12.50
CA ILE A 126 5.70 -6.63 13.09
C ILE A 126 4.33 -5.98 12.96
N ALA A 127 4.20 -4.69 13.28
CA ALA A 127 2.95 -3.96 13.16
C ALA A 127 2.45 -3.89 11.71
N LEU A 128 3.33 -3.63 10.74
CA LEU A 128 3.00 -3.64 9.32
C LEU A 128 2.52 -5.02 8.84
N SER A 129 3.21 -6.09 9.28
CA SER A 129 2.82 -7.46 8.97
C SER A 129 1.48 -7.84 9.59
N ALA A 130 1.26 -7.47 10.85
CA ALA A 130 -0.02 -7.69 11.54
C ALA A 130 -1.17 -6.92 10.87
N TYR A 131 -0.92 -5.69 10.43
CA TYR A 131 -1.89 -4.90 9.68
C TYR A 131 -2.26 -5.54 8.33
N ALA A 132 -1.25 -6.01 7.57
CA ALA A 132 -1.48 -6.73 6.32
C ALA A 132 -2.21 -8.06 6.54
N LEU A 133 -1.85 -8.82 7.58
CA LEU A 133 -2.53 -10.05 7.95
C LEU A 133 -4.00 -9.79 8.30
N LEU A 134 -4.27 -8.77 9.12
CA LEU A 134 -5.63 -8.39 9.52
C LEU A 134 -6.46 -7.99 8.30
N PHE A 135 -5.87 -7.29 7.33
CA PHE A 135 -6.52 -7.02 6.05
C PHE A 135 -6.93 -8.32 5.33
N PHE A 136 -6.03 -9.30 5.20
CA PHE A 136 -6.37 -10.57 4.55
C PHE A 136 -7.44 -11.35 5.33
N VAL A 137 -7.36 -11.40 6.66
CA VAL A 137 -8.39 -12.03 7.49
C VAL A 137 -9.75 -11.38 7.24
N MET A 138 -9.83 -10.05 7.24
CA MET A 138 -11.08 -9.32 6.93
C MET A 138 -11.53 -9.54 5.49
N TYR A 139 -10.60 -9.61 4.53
CA TYR A 139 -10.89 -9.84 3.13
C TYR A 139 -11.49 -11.23 2.86
N PHE A 140 -11.00 -12.26 3.55
CA PHE A 140 -11.50 -13.64 3.40
C PHE A 140 -12.74 -13.94 4.24
N THR A 141 -12.98 -13.19 5.32
CA THR A 141 -14.12 -13.43 6.24
C THR A 141 -15.29 -12.47 6.04
N GLY A 142 -15.09 -11.32 5.39
CA GLY A 142 -16.10 -10.29 5.23
C GLY A 142 -17.16 -10.61 4.16
N THR A 143 -18.42 -10.27 4.41
CA THR A 143 -19.51 -10.34 3.44
C THR A 143 -19.34 -9.26 2.37
N HIS A 144 -19.28 -9.69 1.10
CA HIS A 144 -18.85 -8.93 -0.08
C HIS A 144 -19.82 -7.83 -0.56
N GLU A 145 -20.22 -6.86 0.26
CA GLU A 145 -21.12 -5.79 -0.25
C GLU A 145 -20.41 -4.74 -1.11
N GLU A 146 -19.11 -4.46 -0.90
CA GLU A 146 -18.30 -3.63 -1.82
C GLU A 146 -16.81 -4.02 -1.80
N SER A 147 -16.51 -5.31 -2.02
CA SER A 147 -15.14 -5.82 -1.86
C SER A 147 -14.17 -5.18 -2.86
N VAL A 148 -13.12 -4.55 -2.33
CA VAL A 148 -11.96 -4.07 -3.08
C VAL A 148 -11.41 -5.22 -3.93
N ARG A 149 -11.41 -5.10 -5.25
CA ARG A 149 -10.89 -6.16 -6.12
C ARG A 149 -9.36 -6.22 -6.00
N VAL A 150 -8.86 -7.18 -5.23
CA VAL A 150 -7.42 -7.43 -5.12
C VAL A 150 -6.89 -8.03 -6.41
N ARG A 151 -5.92 -7.35 -7.02
CA ARG A 151 -5.23 -7.86 -8.22
C ARG A 151 -4.10 -8.80 -7.80
N TRP A 152 -4.43 -10.06 -7.52
CA TRP A 152 -3.49 -11.07 -7.02
C TRP A 152 -2.20 -11.17 -7.83
N LEU A 153 -2.28 -11.16 -9.16
CA LEU A 153 -1.10 -11.19 -10.02
C LEU A 153 -0.15 -10.02 -9.72
N ARG A 154 -0.70 -8.80 -9.58
CA ARG A 154 0.09 -7.62 -9.23
C ARG A 154 0.76 -7.79 -7.87
N LEU A 155 0.02 -8.25 -6.86
CA LEU A 155 0.55 -8.48 -5.52
C LEU A 155 1.72 -9.48 -5.53
N VAL A 156 1.53 -10.63 -6.17
CA VAL A 156 2.56 -11.66 -6.29
C VAL A 156 3.79 -11.12 -7.03
N THR A 157 3.60 -10.39 -8.14
CA THR A 157 4.71 -9.77 -8.89
C THR A 157 5.51 -8.80 -8.02
N PHE A 158 4.86 -8.00 -7.17
CA PHE A 158 5.57 -7.06 -6.28
C PHE A 158 6.37 -7.79 -5.20
N ILE A 159 5.79 -8.81 -4.57
CA ILE A 159 6.48 -9.60 -3.53
C ILE A 159 7.68 -10.33 -4.13
N LEU A 160 7.46 -11.08 -5.22
CA LEU A 160 8.52 -11.83 -5.89
C LEU A 160 9.60 -10.89 -6.44
N GLY A 161 9.24 -9.75 -7.02
CA GLY A 161 10.19 -8.77 -7.50
C GLY A 161 11.07 -8.20 -6.39
N ALA A 162 10.49 -7.88 -5.23
CA ALA A 162 11.23 -7.35 -4.10
C ALA A 162 12.18 -8.38 -3.47
N VAL A 163 11.72 -9.63 -3.31
CA VAL A 163 12.54 -10.75 -2.83
C VAL A 163 13.66 -11.05 -3.82
N ALA A 164 13.35 -11.16 -5.11
CA ALA A 164 14.34 -11.42 -6.16
C ALA A 164 15.41 -10.31 -6.22
N ALA A 165 15.02 -9.04 -6.12
CA ALA A 165 15.97 -7.92 -6.07
C ALA A 165 16.89 -8.00 -4.83
N THR A 166 16.32 -8.30 -3.67
CA THR A 166 17.09 -8.44 -2.41
C THR A 166 18.10 -9.58 -2.51
N LEU A 167 17.66 -10.74 -3.03
CA LEU A 167 18.53 -11.90 -3.24
C LEU A 167 19.60 -11.62 -4.29
N ALA A 168 19.26 -10.94 -5.39
CA ALA A 168 20.21 -10.56 -6.42
C ALA A 168 21.34 -9.68 -5.86
N PHE A 169 21.01 -8.69 -5.02
CA PHE A 169 22.03 -7.87 -4.36
C PHE A 169 22.92 -8.68 -3.41
N HIS A 170 22.32 -9.56 -2.61
CA HIS A 170 23.06 -10.42 -1.69
C HIS A 170 24.00 -11.39 -2.41
N PHE A 171 23.49 -12.16 -3.38
CA PHE A 171 24.30 -13.08 -4.16
C PHE A 171 25.33 -12.37 -5.03
N GLY A 172 25.00 -11.20 -5.59
CA GLY A 172 25.97 -10.36 -6.30
C GLY A 172 27.14 -9.98 -5.41
N THR A 173 26.87 -9.65 -4.14
CA THR A 173 27.92 -9.35 -3.17
C THR A 173 28.77 -10.58 -2.85
N LYS A 174 28.14 -11.74 -2.62
CA LYS A 174 28.87 -13.02 -2.45
C LYS A 174 29.77 -13.36 -3.63
N LEU A 175 29.31 -13.12 -4.86
CA LEU A 175 30.10 -13.34 -6.07
C LEU A 175 31.33 -12.41 -6.12
N VAL A 176 31.18 -11.15 -5.71
CA VAL A 176 32.30 -10.21 -5.64
C VAL A 176 33.35 -10.68 -4.63
N PHE A 177 32.92 -11.12 -3.43
CA PHE A 177 33.85 -11.66 -2.43
C PHE A 177 34.53 -12.95 -2.88
N ALA A 178 33.78 -13.89 -3.47
CA ALA A 178 34.33 -15.12 -4.02
C ALA A 178 35.31 -14.86 -5.18
N GLY A 179 35.02 -13.87 -6.03
CA GLY A 179 35.93 -13.43 -7.08
C GLY A 179 37.20 -12.78 -6.52
N GLY A 180 37.06 -11.96 -5.48
CA GLY A 180 38.18 -11.33 -4.78
C GLY A 180 39.10 -12.35 -4.11
N SER A 181 38.54 -13.34 -3.41
CA SER A 181 39.32 -14.42 -2.78
C SER A 181 40.01 -15.29 -3.81
N TRP A 182 39.32 -15.67 -4.89
CA TRP A 182 39.93 -16.39 -6.00
C TRP A 182 41.10 -15.61 -6.61
N LEU A 183 40.93 -14.31 -6.87
CA LEU A 183 41.97 -13.45 -7.42
C LEU A 183 43.17 -13.34 -6.48
N SER A 184 42.93 -13.17 -5.18
CA SER A 184 43.99 -13.12 -4.17
C SER A 184 44.78 -14.42 -4.12
N ILE A 185 44.11 -15.57 -4.05
CA ILE A 185 44.81 -16.87 -4.02
C ILE A 185 45.62 -17.06 -5.31
N ARG A 186 45.05 -16.67 -6.46
CA ARG A 186 45.70 -16.87 -7.76
C ARG A 186 46.92 -15.98 -7.99
N PHE A 187 46.88 -14.73 -7.55
CA PHE A 187 47.92 -13.72 -7.86
C PHE A 187 48.81 -13.35 -6.67
N LEU A 188 48.30 -13.43 -5.43
CA LEU A 188 49.03 -13.08 -4.21
C LEU A 188 49.49 -14.31 -3.43
N GLU A 189 49.06 -15.51 -3.84
CA GLU A 189 49.32 -16.80 -3.15
C GLU A 189 48.94 -16.75 -1.65
N GLN A 190 47.91 -15.95 -1.34
CA GLN A 190 47.51 -15.67 0.04
C GLN A 190 46.00 -15.78 0.22
N ASP A 191 45.62 -16.30 1.38
CA ASP A 191 44.24 -16.41 1.82
C ASP A 191 43.75 -15.07 2.38
N LEU A 192 42.61 -14.59 1.88
CA LEU A 192 41.97 -13.34 2.32
C LEU A 192 41.25 -13.47 3.66
N ALA A 193 41.20 -14.67 4.25
CA ALA A 193 40.55 -14.93 5.53
C ALA A 193 41.04 -14.03 6.69
N ALA A 194 42.15 -13.31 6.53
CA ALA A 194 42.76 -12.44 7.53
C ALA A 194 42.41 -10.93 7.42
N LEU A 195 41.38 -10.53 6.65
CA LEU A 195 40.99 -9.10 6.53
C LEU A 195 40.50 -8.46 7.86
N GLY A 196 40.29 -9.26 8.91
CA GLY A 196 40.06 -8.80 10.28
C GLY A 196 38.83 -7.90 10.40
N ARG A 197 39.04 -6.61 10.70
CA ARG A 197 37.96 -5.62 10.85
C ARG A 197 37.31 -5.19 9.52
N TRP A 198 38.01 -5.36 8.41
CA TRP A 198 37.53 -4.96 7.09
C TRP A 198 36.47 -5.92 6.53
N ASP A 199 36.37 -7.11 7.12
CA ASP A 199 35.43 -8.18 6.74
C ASP A 199 34.14 -8.19 7.59
N TRP A 200 33.71 -7.02 8.05
CA TRP A 200 32.47 -6.92 8.83
C TRP A 200 31.26 -7.34 7.99
N LEU A 201 31.29 -7.11 6.68
CA LEU A 201 30.15 -7.41 5.82
C LEU A 201 29.92 -8.92 5.76
N GLU A 202 30.94 -9.75 5.56
CA GLU A 202 30.79 -11.22 5.53
C GLU A 202 30.25 -11.76 6.85
N ARG A 203 30.70 -11.21 7.98
CA ARG A 203 30.22 -11.58 9.33
C ARG A 203 28.73 -11.30 9.53
N TRP A 204 28.24 -10.17 9.02
CA TRP A 204 26.86 -9.73 9.23
C TRP A 204 25.93 -10.04 8.05
N ASP A 205 26.45 -10.58 6.95
CA ASP A 205 25.74 -10.74 5.67
C ASP A 205 24.40 -11.47 5.82
N GLY A 206 24.40 -12.65 6.43
CA GLY A 206 23.17 -13.42 6.65
C GLY A 206 22.18 -12.74 7.61
N THR A 207 22.68 -11.90 8.52
CA THR A 207 21.82 -11.13 9.43
C THR A 207 21.21 -9.92 8.71
N LEU A 208 21.99 -9.22 7.89
CA LEU A 208 21.52 -8.11 7.05
C LEU A 208 20.44 -8.57 6.08
N LEU A 209 20.66 -9.68 5.37
CA LEU A 209 19.67 -10.25 4.45
C LEU A 209 18.34 -10.54 5.16
N ARG A 210 18.40 -11.21 6.32
CA ARG A 210 17.20 -11.55 7.11
C ARG A 210 16.43 -10.30 7.51
N TRP A 211 17.12 -9.28 8.05
CA TRP A 211 16.48 -8.04 8.45
C TRP A 211 15.86 -7.31 7.26
N VAL A 212 16.57 -7.20 6.14
CA VAL A 212 16.05 -6.54 4.94
C VAL A 212 14.80 -7.25 4.43
N LEU A 213 14.77 -8.59 4.38
CA LEU A 213 13.57 -9.33 4.00
C LEU A 213 12.41 -9.08 4.97
N VAL A 214 12.66 -9.04 6.27
CA VAL A 214 11.66 -8.72 7.30
C VAL A 214 11.04 -7.34 7.10
N PHE A 215 11.80 -6.34 6.64
CA PHE A 215 11.28 -4.99 6.35
C PHE A 215 10.61 -4.88 4.96
N VAL A 216 11.25 -5.44 3.94
CA VAL A 216 10.86 -5.31 2.53
C VAL A 216 9.57 -6.09 2.25
N CYS A 217 9.41 -7.29 2.81
CA CYS A 217 8.23 -8.15 2.56
C CYS A 217 6.89 -7.49 2.92
N PRO A 218 6.65 -6.99 4.15
CA PRO A 218 5.37 -6.36 4.48
C PRO A 218 5.11 -5.09 3.66
N ILE A 219 6.16 -4.30 3.36
CA ILE A 219 6.03 -3.12 2.50
C ILE A 219 5.69 -3.53 1.05
N ALA A 220 6.25 -4.63 0.54
CA ALA A 220 5.95 -5.16 -0.79
C ALA A 220 4.50 -5.66 -0.89
N VAL A 221 4.02 -6.36 0.14
CA VAL A 221 2.61 -6.78 0.26
C VAL A 221 1.71 -5.55 0.17
N LEU A 222 1.97 -4.55 1.02
CA LEU A 222 1.21 -3.30 1.03
C LEU A 222 1.25 -2.58 -0.32
N SER A 223 2.42 -2.49 -0.96
CA SER A 223 2.59 -1.85 -2.28
C SER A 223 1.79 -2.55 -3.40
N GLY A 224 1.54 -3.86 -3.26
CA GLY A 224 0.75 -4.63 -4.21
C GLY A 224 -0.76 -4.46 -4.04
N LEU A 225 -1.21 -3.94 -2.90
CA LEU A 225 -2.63 -3.80 -2.57
C LEU A 225 -3.20 -2.46 -3.10
N PRO A 226 -4.45 -2.45 -3.59
CA PRO A 226 -5.12 -1.23 -4.03
C PRO A 226 -5.52 -0.37 -2.82
N MET A 227 -4.63 0.55 -2.44
CA MET A 227 -4.88 1.50 -1.36
C MET A 227 -5.62 2.76 -1.83
N ALA A 228 -6.36 3.40 -0.91
CA ALA A 228 -6.94 4.71 -1.16
C ALA A 228 -5.85 5.79 -1.36
N ASN A 229 -6.22 6.93 -1.96
CA ASN A 229 -5.36 8.12 -2.10
C ASN A 229 -3.97 7.87 -2.74
N ALA A 230 -3.86 6.85 -3.59
CA ALA A 230 -2.61 6.44 -4.22
C ALA A 230 -1.47 6.10 -3.23
N TRP A 231 -1.80 5.66 -2.01
CA TRP A 231 -0.82 5.19 -1.03
C TRP A 231 -0.01 3.98 -1.51
N ASP A 232 -0.54 3.20 -2.48
CA ASP A 232 0.18 2.13 -3.17
C ASP A 232 1.46 2.66 -3.86
N LYS A 233 1.37 3.84 -4.49
CA LYS A 233 2.53 4.49 -5.13
C LYS A 233 3.57 4.94 -4.10
N THR A 234 3.11 5.45 -2.96
CA THR A 234 3.99 5.87 -1.86
C THR A 234 4.70 4.67 -1.26
N ALA A 235 3.97 3.60 -0.94
CA ALA A 235 4.54 2.35 -0.43
C ALA A 235 5.59 1.78 -1.41
N LYS A 236 5.32 1.81 -2.72
CA LYS A 236 6.29 1.41 -3.75
C LYS A 236 7.57 2.24 -3.72
N LYS A 237 7.47 3.56 -3.57
CA LYS A 237 8.65 4.43 -3.46
C LYS A 237 9.45 4.15 -2.19
N VAL A 238 8.78 3.90 -1.07
CA VAL A 238 9.42 3.50 0.19
C VAL A 238 10.15 2.17 0.01
N LEU A 239 9.52 1.18 -0.63
CA LEU A 239 10.14 -0.11 -0.95
C LEU A 239 11.42 0.06 -1.79
N GLN A 240 11.37 0.89 -2.83
CA GLN A 240 12.52 1.19 -3.68
C GLN A 240 13.64 1.89 -2.90
N ALA A 241 13.30 2.81 -2.01
CA ALA A 241 14.26 3.48 -1.14
C ALA A 241 14.95 2.50 -0.18
N PHE A 242 14.22 1.55 0.42
CA PHE A 242 14.81 0.49 1.25
C PHE A 242 15.77 -0.40 0.48
N LEU A 243 15.38 -0.82 -0.73
CA LEU A 243 16.26 -1.64 -1.59
C LEU A 243 17.52 -0.87 -2.00
N ALA A 244 17.40 0.43 -2.31
CA ALA A 244 18.54 1.28 -2.62
C ALA A 244 19.46 1.48 -1.41
N LEU A 245 18.90 1.68 -0.21
CA LEU A 245 19.67 1.77 1.03
C LEU A 245 20.42 0.46 1.32
N TYR A 246 19.77 -0.68 1.10
CA TYR A 246 20.43 -1.99 1.24
C TYR A 246 21.59 -2.14 0.24
N ALA A 247 21.36 -1.82 -1.04
CA ALA A 247 22.42 -1.84 -2.05
C ALA A 247 23.60 -0.92 -1.67
N LEU A 248 23.32 0.27 -1.13
CA LEU A 248 24.35 1.19 -0.63
C LEU A 248 25.18 0.59 0.51
N VAL A 249 24.54 -0.06 1.49
CA VAL A 249 25.23 -0.73 2.60
C VAL A 249 26.13 -1.86 2.09
N LEU A 250 25.67 -2.65 1.12
CA LEU A 250 26.47 -3.69 0.49
C LEU A 250 27.66 -3.10 -0.28
N SER A 251 27.43 -2.05 -1.07
CA SER A 251 28.51 -1.34 -1.78
C SER A 251 29.56 -0.79 -0.83
N PHE A 252 29.13 -0.23 0.31
CA PHE A 252 30.06 0.24 1.34
C PHE A 252 30.88 -0.91 1.94
N GLY A 253 30.26 -2.05 2.25
CA GLY A 253 31.01 -3.20 2.76
C GLY A 253 31.98 -3.80 1.74
N ILE A 254 31.62 -3.84 0.45
CA ILE A 254 32.54 -4.22 -0.63
C ILE A 254 33.73 -3.23 -0.70
N ALA A 255 33.46 -1.92 -0.65
CA ALA A 255 34.52 -0.91 -0.67
C ALA A 255 35.47 -1.04 0.53
N CYS A 256 34.94 -1.28 1.74
CA CYS A 256 35.75 -1.56 2.93
C CYS A 256 36.64 -2.79 2.73
N ALA A 257 36.11 -3.87 2.15
CA ALA A 257 36.89 -5.07 1.87
C ALA A 257 38.02 -4.79 0.89
N VAL A 258 37.76 -4.07 -0.20
CA VAL A 258 38.78 -3.66 -1.18
C VAL A 258 39.88 -2.81 -0.52
N VAL A 259 39.52 -1.84 0.30
CA VAL A 259 40.50 -1.03 1.06
C VAL A 259 41.33 -1.91 1.99
N GLY A 260 40.70 -2.86 2.69
CA GLY A 260 41.41 -3.82 3.53
C GLY A 260 42.45 -4.65 2.75
N ILE A 261 42.09 -5.11 1.55
CA ILE A 261 43.00 -5.86 0.67
C ILE A 261 44.18 -4.97 0.26
N ILE A 262 43.93 -3.72 -0.15
CA ILE A 262 44.99 -2.79 -0.58
C ILE A 262 45.96 -2.51 0.57
N LEU A 263 45.46 -2.17 1.76
CA LEU A 263 46.29 -1.88 2.92
C LEU A 263 47.13 -3.10 3.31
N TYR A 264 46.55 -4.29 3.30
CA TYR A 264 47.26 -5.53 3.59
C TYR A 264 48.40 -5.78 2.59
N VAL A 265 48.17 -5.55 1.29
CA VAL A 265 49.22 -5.67 0.27
C VAL A 265 50.33 -4.64 0.50
N VAL A 266 49.99 -3.39 0.79
CA VAL A 266 50.96 -2.31 1.05
C VAL A 266 51.81 -2.62 2.28
N GLU A 267 51.22 -3.08 3.38
CA GLU A 267 51.97 -3.47 4.59
C GLU A 267 52.99 -4.58 4.31
N LYS A 268 52.58 -5.59 3.52
CA LYS A 268 53.46 -6.69 3.13
C LYS A 268 54.65 -6.21 2.29
N PHE A 269 54.45 -5.27 1.38
CA PHE A 269 55.54 -4.70 0.56
C PHE A 269 56.43 -3.72 1.33
N ALA A 270 55.87 -2.94 2.24
CA ALA A 270 56.61 -1.94 3.00
C ALA A 270 57.44 -2.53 4.14
N GLY A 271 57.20 -3.78 4.55
CA GLY A 271 57.83 -4.39 5.73
C GLY A 271 57.45 -3.72 7.06
N PHE A 272 56.42 -2.86 7.05
CA PHE A 272 55.91 -2.14 8.22
C PHE A 272 54.63 -2.82 8.73
N SER A 273 54.60 -3.16 10.02
CA SER A 273 53.42 -3.69 10.70
C SER A 273 52.61 -2.54 11.34
N PHE A 274 51.60 -2.03 10.63
CA PHE A 274 50.72 -0.96 11.13
C PHE A 274 49.51 -1.47 11.95
N LEU A 275 49.23 -2.77 11.93
CA LEU A 275 48.03 -3.39 12.51
C LEU A 275 48.26 -4.14 13.84
N ARG A 276 48.97 -3.53 14.80
CA ARG A 276 48.84 -3.93 16.21
C ARG A 276 47.72 -3.16 16.92
#